data_AF-E3MPA4-F1
#
_entry.id   AF-E3MPA4-F1
#
_cell.length_a   1.000
_cell.length_b   1.000
_cell.length_c   1.000
_cell.angle_alpha   90.00
_cell.angle_beta   90.00
_cell.angle_gamma   90.00
#
_symmetry.space_group_name_H-M   'P 1'
#
loop_
_entity.id
_entity.type
_entity.pdbx_description
1 polymer ?
#
loop_
_entity_poly.entity_id
_entity_poly.type
_entity_poly.pdbx_seq_one_letter_code
_entity_poly.pdbx_strand_id
1 'polypeptide(L)'
;MLSLLSVKVEGDPYLKDQTVSFNEGFNTLSGVNGSGKTLLVHAIRFGLNGKSDDSFYTFSGRVTLGFRLPNRSEVEYSKAAGRMTRYWIDGKEVSSEEYAEGLEEIEITPNMIGVMVPGVGWGKMGTSTDKDLLIFIENTMQNGQKMKGECDILKKKIRISMGAGTPKGIQKPSETTDELQKKLAAVKKRRSTALNRRINTMSSNVDKLYKKLNGNANQMAASFRPENPEEPYAGVEMVLDQGYGIMEPSNLSGGEKKIASIAINLAAVRVLQCPFVIYDNFDENFSRESCNSVGIAFRELVASGNLQIIAVCKQDAMKNQAPHTFEMTLPEDD
;
A
#
# COMPACT_ATOMS: atom_id res chain seq x y z
N MET A 1 18.38 8.08 4.85
CA MET A 1 17.06 7.44 4.73
C MET A 1 17.09 6.55 3.50
N LEU A 2 16.39 5.41 3.49
CA LEU A 2 16.15 4.71 2.23
C LEU A 2 15.27 5.57 1.31
N SER A 3 15.65 5.76 0.04
CA SER A 3 14.85 6.50 -0.94
C SER A 3 15.03 5.96 -2.35
N LEU A 4 13.97 6.03 -3.16
CA LEU A 4 14.02 5.71 -4.59
C LEU A 4 14.62 6.91 -5.33
N LEU A 5 15.76 6.72 -5.99
CA LEU A 5 16.48 7.75 -6.74
C LEU A 5 16.18 7.75 -8.22
N SER A 6 16.01 6.57 -8.80
CA SER A 6 15.85 6.45 -10.24
C SER A 6 15.00 5.24 -10.60
N VAL A 7 14.31 5.39 -11.73
CA VAL A 7 13.56 4.32 -12.39
C VAL A 7 13.94 4.38 -13.84
N LYS A 8 14.66 3.35 -14.29
CA LYS A 8 14.99 3.14 -15.69
C LYS A 8 14.12 2.03 -16.25
N VAL A 9 13.46 2.28 -17.37
CA VAL A 9 12.66 1.31 -18.11
C VAL A 9 13.31 1.09 -19.46
N GLU A 10 13.41 -0.17 -19.87
CA GLU A 10 14.00 -0.60 -21.13
C GLU A 10 13.12 -1.68 -21.80
N GLY A 11 12.84 -1.54 -23.09
CA GLY A 11 12.17 -2.57 -23.90
C GLY A 11 10.67 -2.78 -23.62
N ASP A 12 10.02 -1.91 -22.84
CA ASP A 12 8.56 -1.92 -22.76
C ASP A 12 7.94 -1.14 -23.94
N PRO A 13 7.00 -1.73 -24.71
CA PRO A 13 6.50 -1.14 -25.95
C PRO A 13 5.69 0.13 -25.74
N TYR A 14 5.14 0.35 -24.54
CA TYR A 14 4.30 1.52 -24.24
C TYR A 14 5.06 2.60 -23.49
N LEU A 15 5.91 2.22 -22.53
CA LEU A 15 6.76 3.18 -21.83
C LEU A 15 7.95 3.63 -22.67
N LYS A 16 8.44 2.80 -23.59
CA LYS A 16 9.72 2.96 -24.28
C LYS A 16 10.89 3.09 -23.30
N ASP A 17 12.08 3.25 -23.85
CA ASP A 17 13.29 3.43 -23.07
C ASP A 17 13.28 4.82 -22.44
N GLN A 18 13.24 4.88 -21.11
CA GLN A 18 13.23 6.15 -20.38
C GLN A 18 13.82 6.00 -18.97
N THR A 19 14.36 7.10 -18.47
CA THR A 19 14.87 7.18 -17.10
C THR A 19 14.25 8.38 -16.38
N VAL A 20 13.66 8.13 -15.22
CA VAL A 20 13.11 9.15 -14.33
C VAL A 20 13.93 9.16 -13.05
N SER A 21 14.35 10.36 -12.63
CA SER A 21 15.08 10.55 -11.38
C SER A 21 14.24 11.31 -10.35
N PHE A 22 14.37 10.92 -9.09
CA PHE A 22 13.67 11.50 -7.95
C PHE A 22 14.67 12.01 -6.92
N ASN A 23 14.26 13.00 -6.14
CA ASN A 23 15.01 13.53 -5.02
C ASN A 23 14.49 12.96 -3.70
N GLU A 24 15.28 13.07 -2.63
CA GLU A 24 14.79 12.84 -1.26
C GLU A 24 13.66 13.84 -0.95
N GLY A 25 12.69 13.45 -0.11
CA GLY A 25 11.57 14.30 0.28
C GLY A 25 10.35 14.20 -0.65
N PHE A 26 9.76 15.34 -1.03
CA PHE A 26 8.50 15.38 -1.79
C PHE A 26 8.75 15.70 -3.28
N ASN A 27 8.33 14.78 -4.15
CA ASN A 27 8.43 14.89 -5.60
C ASN A 27 7.03 14.85 -6.22
N THR A 28 6.86 15.55 -7.35
CA THR A 28 5.71 15.34 -8.23
C THR A 28 6.13 14.82 -9.60
N LEU A 29 5.31 13.96 -10.16
CA LEU A 29 5.44 13.42 -11.50
C LEU A 29 4.26 13.91 -12.34
N SER A 30 4.54 14.76 -13.31
CA SER A 30 3.54 15.35 -14.20
C SER A 30 3.86 15.07 -15.66
N GLY A 31 3.00 15.51 -16.58
CA GLY A 31 3.15 15.26 -18.02
C GLY A 31 1.80 15.10 -18.70
N VAL A 32 1.79 15.18 -20.03
CA VAL A 32 0.55 15.05 -20.83
C VAL A 32 -0.08 13.65 -20.73
N ASN A 33 -1.37 13.54 -21.02
CA ASN A 33 -2.01 12.21 -21.10
C ASN A 33 -1.30 11.36 -22.17
N GLY A 34 -1.11 10.07 -21.88
CA GLY A 34 -0.35 9.17 -22.76
C GLY A 34 1.17 9.13 -22.49
N SER A 35 1.71 10.02 -21.66
CA SER A 35 3.15 10.06 -21.33
C SER A 35 3.66 8.87 -20.48
N GLY A 36 2.84 7.86 -20.23
CA GLY A 36 3.25 6.67 -19.48
C GLY A 36 3.33 6.81 -17.94
N LYS A 37 2.89 7.92 -17.33
CA LYS A 37 2.97 8.12 -15.84
C LYS A 37 2.44 6.94 -15.02
N THR A 38 1.20 6.52 -15.27
CA THR A 38 0.59 5.37 -14.59
C THR A 38 1.34 4.08 -14.89
N LEU A 39 1.79 3.89 -16.14
CA LEU A 39 2.59 2.72 -16.53
C LEU A 39 3.93 2.64 -15.79
N LEU A 40 4.57 3.79 -15.54
CA LEU A 40 5.80 3.88 -14.76
C LEU A 40 5.55 3.43 -13.31
N VAL A 41 4.43 3.83 -12.71
CA VAL A 41 4.03 3.36 -11.36
C VAL A 41 3.84 1.84 -11.35
N HIS A 42 3.23 1.25 -12.39
CA HIS A 42 3.13 -0.21 -12.52
C HIS A 42 4.50 -0.88 -12.70
N ALA A 43 5.42 -0.27 -13.47
CA ALA A 43 6.78 -0.79 -13.63
C ALA A 43 7.55 -0.78 -12.30
N ILE A 44 7.43 0.30 -11.51
CA ILE A 44 8.03 0.37 -10.17
C ILE A 44 7.46 -0.73 -9.27
N ARG A 45 6.13 -0.89 -9.25
CA ARG A 45 5.48 -1.95 -8.49
C ARG A 45 5.95 -3.35 -8.90
N PHE A 46 6.12 -3.60 -10.20
CA PHE A 46 6.67 -4.85 -10.72
C PHE A 46 8.11 -5.10 -10.24
N GLY A 47 8.97 -4.08 -10.31
CA GLY A 47 10.36 -4.13 -9.86
C GLY A 47 10.49 -4.43 -8.36
N LEU A 48 9.57 -3.92 -7.54
CA LEU A 48 9.50 -4.19 -6.10
C LEU A 48 8.92 -5.57 -5.73
N ASN A 49 8.74 -6.50 -6.69
CA ASN A 49 8.02 -7.76 -6.48
C ASN A 49 6.54 -7.61 -6.08
N GLY A 50 5.92 -6.48 -6.41
CA GLY A 50 4.49 -6.28 -6.28
C GLY A 50 3.68 -7.13 -7.26
N LYS A 51 2.52 -7.60 -6.81
CA LYS A 51 1.54 -8.25 -7.70
C LYS A 51 0.95 -7.23 -8.65
N SER A 52 0.76 -7.62 -9.91
CA SER A 52 -0.04 -6.83 -10.85
C SER A 52 -1.46 -6.68 -10.31
N ASP A 53 -1.97 -5.49 -10.51
CA ASP A 53 -3.24 -4.98 -9.99
C ASP A 53 -4.13 -4.46 -11.12
N ASP A 54 -3.56 -4.28 -12.31
CA ASP A 54 -4.28 -3.95 -13.53
C ASP A 54 -4.34 -5.16 -14.47
N SER A 55 -5.54 -5.46 -14.98
CA SER A 55 -5.76 -6.49 -16.00
C SER A 55 -5.45 -6.00 -17.42
N PHE A 56 -5.38 -4.69 -17.64
CA PHE A 56 -5.23 -4.07 -18.95
C PHE A 56 -3.78 -3.80 -19.35
N TYR A 57 -2.85 -3.85 -18.39
CA TYR A 57 -1.43 -3.63 -18.64
C TYR A 57 -0.57 -4.68 -17.94
N THR A 58 0.30 -5.32 -18.72
CA THR A 58 1.35 -6.19 -18.20
C THR A 58 2.68 -5.63 -18.67
N PHE A 59 3.49 -5.15 -17.72
CA PHE A 59 4.85 -4.69 -17.99
C PHE A 59 5.65 -5.79 -18.70
N SER A 60 6.32 -5.44 -19.80
CA SER A 60 6.97 -6.43 -20.69
C SER A 60 8.45 -6.17 -20.95
N GLY A 61 9.02 -5.13 -20.34
CA GLY A 61 10.43 -4.78 -20.45
C GLY A 61 11.28 -5.18 -19.24
N ARG A 62 12.42 -4.49 -19.09
CA ARG A 62 13.26 -4.45 -17.90
C ARG A 62 13.02 -3.14 -17.16
N VAL A 63 12.81 -3.21 -15.86
CA VAL A 63 12.82 -2.05 -14.96
C VAL A 63 14.05 -2.15 -14.06
N THR A 64 14.73 -1.04 -13.84
CA THR A 64 15.83 -0.90 -12.88
C THR A 64 15.48 0.21 -11.90
N LEU A 65 15.46 -0.12 -10.62
CA LEU A 65 15.17 0.76 -9.50
C LEU A 65 16.48 1.07 -8.78
N GLY A 66 16.91 2.33 -8.79
CA GLY A 66 18.05 2.80 -8.03
C GLY A 66 17.61 3.32 -6.67
N PHE A 67 18.23 2.84 -5.60
CA PHE A 67 17.94 3.28 -4.23
C PHE A 67 19.17 3.94 -3.59
N ARG A 68 18.93 4.96 -2.76
CA ARG A 68 19.91 5.44 -1.80
C ARG A 68 19.64 4.84 -0.44
N LEU A 69 20.65 4.23 0.16
CA LEU A 69 20.59 3.65 1.49
C LEU A 69 20.88 4.68 2.59
N PRO A 70 20.56 4.38 3.87
CA PRO A 70 20.84 5.30 4.99
C PRO A 70 22.31 5.71 5.15
N ASN A 71 23.24 4.82 4.78
CA ASN A 71 24.69 5.05 4.78
C ASN A 71 25.19 5.86 3.56
N ARG A 72 24.28 6.38 2.72
CA ARG A 72 24.53 7.11 1.46
C ARG A 72 25.09 6.26 0.31
N SER A 73 25.28 4.95 0.48
CA SER A 73 25.57 4.09 -0.67
C SER A 73 24.32 3.94 -1.54
N GLU A 74 24.54 3.60 -2.80
CA GLU A 74 23.47 3.36 -3.77
C GLU A 74 23.48 1.90 -4.18
N VAL A 75 22.30 1.36 -4.50
CA VAL A 75 22.11 -0.02 -4.95
C VAL A 75 21.04 -0.05 -6.03
N GLU A 76 21.26 -0.85 -7.05
CA GLU A 76 20.32 -1.02 -8.16
C GLU A 76 19.67 -2.41 -8.14
N TYR A 77 18.35 -2.44 -8.27
CA TYR A 77 17.57 -3.65 -8.43
C TYR A 77 16.92 -3.66 -9.80
N SER A 78 17.28 -4.62 -10.66
CA SER A 78 16.64 -4.79 -11.96
C SER A 78 15.79 -6.05 -12.02
N LYS A 79 14.67 -5.95 -12.72
CA LYS A 79 13.79 -7.08 -13.02
C LYS A 79 13.28 -6.99 -14.45
N ALA A 80 13.40 -8.09 -15.19
CA ALA A 80 12.93 -8.18 -16.58
C ALA A 80 11.78 -9.16 -16.70
N ALA A 81 10.68 -8.69 -17.29
CA ALA A 81 9.58 -9.54 -17.69
C ALA A 81 9.98 -10.38 -18.92
N GLY A 82 9.42 -11.59 -19.02
CA GLY A 82 9.71 -12.50 -20.11
C GLY A 82 9.13 -13.89 -19.85
N ARG A 83 9.43 -14.85 -20.73
CA ARG A 83 9.02 -16.26 -20.53
C ARG A 83 9.53 -16.82 -19.20
N MET A 84 10.73 -16.40 -18.81
CA MET A 84 11.26 -16.56 -17.47
C MET A 84 11.65 -15.16 -16.98
N THR A 85 11.09 -14.74 -15.86
CA THR A 85 11.48 -13.50 -15.19
C THR A 85 12.93 -13.60 -14.75
N ARG A 86 13.72 -12.55 -14.99
CA ARG A 86 15.12 -12.46 -14.58
C ARG A 86 15.34 -11.28 -13.64
N TYR A 87 16.36 -11.39 -12.80
CA TYR A 87 16.59 -10.52 -11.65
C TYR A 87 18.07 -10.15 -11.57
N TRP A 88 18.36 -8.90 -11.23
CA TRP A 88 19.73 -8.43 -11.00
C TRP A 88 19.80 -7.53 -9.79
N ILE A 89 20.93 -7.60 -9.07
CA ILE A 89 21.33 -6.63 -8.04
C ILE A 89 22.70 -6.08 -8.46
N ASP A 90 22.82 -4.76 -8.57
CA ASP A 90 24.02 -4.06 -9.05
C ASP A 90 24.59 -4.67 -10.35
N GLY A 91 23.69 -5.00 -11.29
CA GLY A 91 24.02 -5.58 -12.59
C GLY A 91 24.41 -7.07 -12.58
N LYS A 92 24.55 -7.71 -11.41
CA LYS A 92 24.79 -9.15 -11.29
C LYS A 92 23.46 -9.92 -11.29
N GLU A 93 23.33 -10.92 -12.16
CA GLU A 93 22.13 -11.77 -12.22
C GLU A 93 22.04 -12.64 -10.97
N VAL A 94 20.84 -12.74 -10.38
CA VAL A 94 20.55 -13.45 -9.14
C VAL A 94 19.26 -14.27 -9.27
N SER A 95 19.02 -15.19 -8.33
CA SER A 95 17.75 -15.92 -8.26
C SER A 95 16.58 -15.03 -7.82
N SER A 96 15.34 -15.52 -7.97
CA SER A 96 14.17 -14.80 -7.46
C SER A 96 14.17 -14.72 -5.93
N GLU A 97 14.73 -15.73 -5.26
CA GLU A 97 14.87 -15.79 -3.81
C GLU A 97 15.90 -14.77 -3.32
N GLU A 98 17.10 -14.75 -3.92
CA GLU A 98 18.16 -13.79 -3.60
C GLU A 98 17.70 -12.34 -3.84
N TYR A 99 16.93 -12.10 -4.91
CA TYR A 99 16.35 -10.76 -5.16
C TYR A 99 15.33 -10.34 -4.10
N ALA A 100 14.49 -11.26 -3.63
CA ALA A 100 13.53 -10.99 -2.57
C ALA A 100 14.23 -10.75 -1.23
N GLU A 101 15.24 -11.56 -0.91
CA GLU A 101 16.08 -11.39 0.28
C GLU A 101 16.81 -10.04 0.23
N GLY A 102 17.40 -9.64 -0.90
CA GLY A 102 18.05 -8.35 -1.06
C GLY A 102 17.11 -7.15 -0.83
N LEU A 103 15.87 -7.20 -1.34
CA LEU A 103 14.88 -6.16 -1.04
C LEU A 103 14.57 -6.09 0.47
N GLU A 104 14.47 -7.23 1.15
CA GLU A 104 14.26 -7.26 2.60
C GLU A 104 15.49 -6.76 3.38
N GLU A 105 16.72 -6.99 2.89
CA GLU A 105 17.97 -6.47 3.48
C GLU A 105 18.02 -4.94 3.47
N ILE A 106 17.41 -4.29 2.47
CA ILE A 106 17.26 -2.84 2.41
C ILE A 106 15.97 -2.35 3.09
N GLU A 107 15.32 -3.19 3.90
CA GLU A 107 14.10 -2.91 4.67
C GLU A 107 12.82 -2.76 3.83
N ILE A 108 12.78 -3.25 2.58
CA ILE A 108 11.57 -3.31 1.76
C ILE A 108 10.96 -4.71 1.86
N THR A 109 9.95 -4.87 2.73
CA THR A 109 9.30 -6.17 2.94
C THR A 109 8.03 -6.36 2.08
N PRO A 110 7.64 -7.60 1.75
CA PRO A 110 6.50 -7.86 0.85
C PRO A 110 5.17 -7.23 1.25
N ASN A 111 4.89 -7.11 2.55
CA ASN A 111 3.67 -6.50 3.07
C ASN A 111 3.64 -4.97 2.96
N MET A 112 4.77 -4.31 2.68
CA MET A 112 4.84 -2.87 2.46
C MET A 112 4.48 -2.47 1.03
N ILE A 113 4.76 -3.32 0.04
CA ILE A 113 4.68 -2.94 -1.38
C ILE A 113 3.29 -2.42 -1.77
N GLY A 114 2.22 -3.07 -1.31
CA GLY A 114 0.85 -2.63 -1.59
C GLY A 114 0.44 -1.32 -0.90
N VAL A 115 1.23 -0.87 0.08
CA VAL A 115 1.07 0.42 0.77
C VAL A 115 1.99 1.48 0.15
N MET A 116 3.23 1.11 -0.20
CA MET A 116 4.23 1.98 -0.84
C MET A 116 3.83 2.37 -2.26
N VAL A 117 3.31 1.42 -3.04
CA VAL A 117 2.84 1.66 -4.41
C VAL A 117 1.43 1.10 -4.51
N PRO A 118 0.43 1.83 -3.96
CA PRO A 118 -0.96 1.38 -3.94
C PRO A 118 -1.46 1.09 -5.34
N GLY A 119 -2.31 0.06 -5.45
CA GLY A 119 -2.77 -0.39 -6.75
C GLY A 119 -3.92 0.43 -7.32
N VAL A 120 -4.43 0.01 -8.49
CA VAL A 120 -5.61 0.59 -9.12
C VAL A 120 -6.77 0.63 -8.12
N GLY A 121 -7.39 1.80 -7.99
CA GLY A 121 -8.52 2.00 -7.09
C GLY A 121 -8.16 2.36 -5.65
N TRP A 122 -6.87 2.57 -5.31
CA TRP A 122 -6.47 3.05 -3.98
C TRP A 122 -7.20 4.34 -3.56
N GLY A 123 -7.53 5.22 -4.51
CA GLY A 123 -8.30 6.44 -4.28
C GLY A 123 -9.78 6.20 -3.87
N LYS A 124 -10.23 4.94 -3.82
CA LYS A 124 -11.55 4.54 -3.34
C LYS A 124 -11.49 3.90 -1.94
N MET A 125 -10.32 3.84 -1.28
CA MET A 125 -10.19 3.27 0.07
C MET A 125 -11.07 4.01 1.09
N GLY A 126 -11.27 5.32 0.95
CA GLY A 126 -12.16 6.10 1.80
C GLY A 126 -13.63 5.70 1.69
N THR A 127 -14.02 4.99 0.63
CA THR A 127 -15.38 4.46 0.41
C THR A 127 -15.38 2.94 0.26
N SER A 128 -14.32 2.26 0.69
CA SER A 128 -14.25 0.81 0.58
C SER A 128 -15.24 0.15 1.54
N THR A 129 -15.61 -1.10 1.27
CA THR A 129 -16.47 -1.83 2.20
C THR A 129 -15.76 -2.09 3.53
N ASP A 130 -16.52 -2.32 4.60
CA ASP A 130 -15.97 -2.62 5.93
C ASP A 130 -15.05 -3.86 5.91
N LYS A 131 -15.31 -4.80 4.99
CA LYS A 131 -14.47 -5.99 4.76
C LYS A 131 -13.17 -5.65 4.05
N ASP A 132 -13.20 -4.78 3.05
CA ASP A 132 -11.99 -4.37 2.31
C ASP A 132 -11.04 -3.58 3.21
N LEU A 133 -11.60 -2.66 4.03
CA LEU A 133 -10.83 -1.89 5.00
C LEU A 133 -10.23 -2.80 6.08
N LEU A 134 -10.99 -3.77 6.58
CA LEU A 134 -10.47 -4.82 7.46
C LEU A 134 -9.30 -5.58 6.82
N ILE A 135 -9.45 -6.05 5.57
CA ILE A 135 -8.40 -6.79 4.87
C ILE A 135 -7.16 -5.92 4.71
N PHE A 136 -7.32 -4.65 4.37
CA PHE A 136 -6.22 -3.68 4.27
C PHE A 136 -5.48 -3.54 5.62
N ILE A 137 -6.21 -3.30 6.72
CA ILE A 137 -5.62 -3.18 8.06
C ILE A 137 -4.93 -4.48 8.47
N GLU A 138 -5.53 -5.64 8.23
CA GLU A 138 -4.92 -6.94 8.55
C GLU A 138 -3.63 -7.20 7.76
N ASN A 139 -3.55 -6.75 6.50
CA ASN A 139 -2.33 -6.85 5.69
C ASN A 139 -1.16 -5.98 6.23
N THR A 140 -1.43 -4.99 7.07
CA THR A 140 -0.37 -4.23 7.76
C THR A 140 0.23 -4.99 8.97
N MET A 141 -0.27 -6.19 9.28
CA MET A 141 0.22 -7.02 10.38
C MET A 141 1.18 -8.08 9.86
N GLN A 142 2.39 -8.17 10.44
CA GLN A 142 3.37 -9.20 10.08
C GLN A 142 2.81 -10.64 10.20
N ASN A 143 1.95 -10.91 11.19
CA ASN A 143 1.40 -12.24 11.46
C ASN A 143 -0.08 -12.41 11.09
N GLY A 144 -0.72 -11.40 10.48
CA GLY A 144 -2.17 -11.43 10.22
C GLY A 144 -2.60 -12.62 9.37
N GLN A 145 -1.93 -12.82 8.23
CA GLN A 145 -2.23 -13.91 7.30
C GLN A 145 -1.95 -15.30 7.90
N LYS A 146 -0.87 -15.44 8.68
CA LYS A 146 -0.53 -16.71 9.35
C LYS A 146 -1.62 -17.13 10.32
N MET A 147 -2.11 -16.21 11.15
CA MET A 147 -3.16 -16.48 12.13
C MET A 147 -4.51 -16.80 11.47
N LYS A 148 -4.83 -16.14 10.34
CA LYS A 148 -5.99 -16.48 9.52
C LYS A 148 -5.87 -17.91 8.96
N GLY A 149 -4.72 -18.26 8.40
CA GLY A 149 -4.44 -19.63 7.91
C GLY A 149 -4.57 -20.69 9.00
N GLU A 150 -4.03 -20.44 10.20
CA GLU A 150 -4.19 -21.31 11.36
C GLU A 150 -5.67 -21.51 11.73
N CYS A 151 -6.48 -20.45 11.72
CA CYS A 151 -7.93 -20.54 11.97
C CYS A 151 -8.63 -21.41 10.92
N ASP A 152 -8.31 -21.22 9.65
CA ASP A 152 -8.96 -21.94 8.54
C ASP A 152 -8.60 -23.43 8.55
N ILE A 153 -7.34 -23.76 8.87
CA ILE A 153 -6.89 -25.15 9.07
C ILE A 153 -7.65 -25.81 10.23
N LEU A 154 -7.77 -25.12 11.38
CA LEU A 154 -8.49 -25.65 12.54
C LEU A 154 -9.98 -25.84 12.26
N LYS A 155 -10.64 -24.89 11.58
CA LYS A 155 -12.03 -25.03 11.14
C LYS A 155 -12.22 -26.24 10.21
N LYS A 156 -11.29 -26.46 9.27
CA LYS A 156 -11.33 -27.61 8.37
C LYS A 156 -11.16 -28.94 9.14
N LYS A 157 -10.23 -29.01 10.11
CA LYS A 157 -10.05 -30.19 10.97
C LYS A 157 -11.31 -30.51 11.79
N ILE A 158 -11.96 -29.49 12.38
CA ILE A 158 -13.21 -29.66 13.13
C ILE A 158 -14.34 -30.18 12.22
N ARG A 159 -14.46 -29.64 10.99
CA ARG A 159 -15.47 -30.11 10.03
C ARG A 159 -15.27 -31.60 9.68
N ILE A 160 -14.01 -32.02 9.51
CA ILE A 160 -13.66 -33.43 9.24
C ILE A 160 -13.95 -34.32 10.46
N SER A 161 -13.64 -33.87 11.68
CA SER A 161 -13.90 -34.64 12.91
C SER A 161 -15.40 -34.85 13.19
N MET A 162 -16.26 -33.95 12.71
CA MET A 162 -17.72 -34.04 12.80
C MET A 162 -18.38 -34.86 11.66
N GLY A 163 -17.60 -35.52 10.80
CA GLY A 163 -18.11 -36.44 9.78
C GLY A 163 -18.53 -35.81 8.45
N ALA A 164 -18.25 -34.52 8.22
CA ALA A 164 -18.52 -33.89 6.94
C ALA A 164 -17.33 -34.07 5.97
N GLY A 165 -17.41 -35.08 5.09
CA GLY A 165 -16.54 -35.24 3.92
C GLY A 165 -15.39 -36.25 4.05
N THR A 166 -15.58 -37.39 4.71
CA THR A 166 -14.61 -38.51 4.69
C THR A 166 -14.79 -39.39 3.45
N PRO A 167 -13.80 -39.48 2.53
CA PRO A 167 -13.62 -40.67 1.72
C PRO A 167 -13.38 -41.88 2.64
N LYS A 168 -13.93 -43.04 2.28
CA LYS A 168 -13.67 -44.31 2.97
C LYS A 168 -12.14 -44.54 3.08
N GLY A 169 -11.58 -44.51 4.30
CA GLY A 169 -10.20 -44.95 4.55
C GLY A 169 -9.25 -44.02 5.32
N ILE A 170 -9.67 -42.82 5.76
CA ILE A 170 -8.78 -41.92 6.52
C ILE A 170 -8.82 -42.24 8.02
N GLN A 171 -7.64 -42.40 8.64
CA GLN A 171 -7.44 -42.57 10.08
C GLN A 171 -8.19 -41.49 10.88
N LYS A 172 -8.87 -41.89 11.97
CA LYS A 172 -9.53 -40.96 12.89
C LYS A 172 -8.55 -39.87 13.33
N PRO A 173 -8.97 -38.58 13.36
CA PRO A 173 -8.12 -37.51 13.87
C PRO A 173 -7.66 -37.82 15.30
N SER A 174 -6.37 -37.64 15.57
CA SER A 174 -5.73 -37.96 16.87
C SER A 174 -6.19 -37.05 18.02
N GLU A 175 -6.84 -35.93 17.69
CA GLU A 175 -7.31 -34.91 18.63
C GLU A 175 -8.84 -34.89 18.66
N THR A 176 -9.41 -34.74 19.85
CA THR A 176 -10.86 -34.66 20.04
C THR A 176 -11.42 -33.35 19.46
N THR A 177 -12.70 -33.35 19.07
CA THR A 177 -13.38 -32.13 18.61
C THR A 177 -13.29 -31.01 19.65
N ASP A 178 -13.39 -31.34 20.93
CA ASP A 178 -13.29 -30.37 22.04
C ASP A 178 -11.88 -29.75 22.14
N GLU A 179 -10.83 -30.53 21.95
CA GLU A 179 -9.45 -30.03 21.91
C GLU A 179 -9.22 -29.10 20.71
N LEU A 180 -9.73 -29.46 19.53
CA LEU A 180 -9.67 -28.62 18.34
C LEU A 180 -10.45 -27.31 18.51
N GLN A 181 -11.62 -27.35 19.16
CA GLN A 181 -12.40 -26.17 19.49
C GLN A 181 -11.67 -25.26 20.49
N LYS A 182 -11.05 -25.82 21.54
CA LYS A 182 -10.22 -25.05 22.48
C LYS A 182 -9.04 -24.38 21.77
N LYS A 183 -8.35 -25.08 20.87
CA LYS A 183 -7.27 -24.50 20.05
C LYS A 183 -7.77 -23.39 19.15
N LEU A 184 -8.91 -23.58 18.49
CA LEU A 184 -9.52 -22.55 17.64
C LEU A 184 -9.89 -21.30 18.45
N ALA A 185 -10.48 -21.46 19.63
CA ALA A 185 -10.82 -20.35 20.52
C ALA A 185 -9.56 -19.57 20.95
N ALA A 186 -8.47 -20.26 21.27
CA ALA A 186 -7.20 -19.63 21.63
C ALA A 186 -6.59 -18.83 20.46
N VAL A 187 -6.58 -19.39 19.24
CA VAL A 187 -6.07 -18.70 18.04
C VAL A 187 -6.97 -17.51 17.69
N LYS A 188 -8.30 -17.66 17.75
CA LYS A 188 -9.25 -16.56 17.56
C LYS A 188 -9.00 -15.42 18.53
N LYS A 189 -8.87 -15.71 19.83
CA LYS A 189 -8.60 -14.69 20.85
C LYS A 189 -7.30 -13.94 20.55
N ARG A 190 -6.21 -14.67 20.26
CA ARG A 190 -4.93 -14.05 19.86
C ARG A 190 -5.10 -13.15 18.63
N ARG A 191 -5.83 -13.59 17.60
CA ARG A 191 -6.07 -12.84 16.36
C ARG A 191 -6.87 -11.57 16.63
N SER A 192 -7.97 -11.66 17.39
CA SER A 192 -8.79 -10.52 17.78
C SER A 192 -7.98 -9.49 18.58
N THR A 193 -7.19 -9.92 19.56
CA THR A 193 -6.32 -9.01 20.34
C THR A 193 -5.29 -8.30 19.45
N ALA A 194 -4.63 -9.02 18.55
CA ALA A 194 -3.64 -8.44 17.65
C ALA A 194 -4.28 -7.45 16.66
N LEU A 195 -5.44 -7.80 16.10
CA LEU A 195 -6.19 -6.96 15.16
C LEU A 195 -6.72 -5.69 15.85
N ASN A 196 -7.35 -5.80 17.02
CA ASN A 196 -7.81 -4.63 17.79
C ASN A 196 -6.66 -3.68 18.12
N ARG A 197 -5.50 -4.21 18.52
CA ARG A 197 -4.29 -3.38 18.74
C ARG A 197 -3.87 -2.66 17.46
N ARG A 198 -3.91 -3.34 16.31
CA ARG A 198 -3.57 -2.73 15.02
C ARG A 198 -4.59 -1.67 14.61
N ILE A 199 -5.89 -1.95 14.73
CA ILE A 199 -6.99 -1.01 14.47
C ILE A 199 -6.80 0.26 15.31
N ASN A 200 -6.56 0.14 16.62
CA ASN A 200 -6.36 1.29 17.50
C ASN A 200 -5.14 2.14 17.08
N THR A 201 -4.03 1.48 16.71
CA THR A 201 -2.82 2.17 16.24
C THR A 201 -3.07 2.89 14.92
N MET A 202 -3.74 2.23 13.97
CA MET A 202 -4.16 2.81 12.69
C MET A 202 -5.14 3.97 12.89
N SER A 203 -6.09 3.84 13.82
CA SER A 203 -7.11 4.83 14.16
C SER A 203 -6.49 6.11 14.71
N SER A 204 -5.51 6.00 15.61
CA SER A 204 -4.77 7.17 16.11
C SER A 204 -3.96 7.88 15.00
N ASN A 205 -3.39 7.11 14.06
CA ASN A 205 -2.64 7.69 12.95
C ASN A 205 -3.55 8.37 11.91
N VAL A 206 -4.66 7.71 11.53
CA VAL A 206 -5.59 8.26 10.53
C VAL A 206 -6.22 9.55 11.04
N ASP A 207 -6.58 9.65 12.32
CA ASP A 207 -7.13 10.89 12.90
C ASP A 207 -6.17 12.07 12.73
N LYS A 208 -4.92 11.90 13.16
CA LYS A 208 -3.87 12.92 13.06
C LYS A 208 -3.60 13.33 11.61
N LEU A 209 -3.57 12.35 10.71
CA LEU A 209 -3.30 12.58 9.29
C LEU A 209 -4.50 13.25 8.60
N TYR A 210 -5.72 12.82 8.88
CA TYR A 210 -6.94 13.39 8.30
C TYR A 210 -7.10 14.86 8.69
N LYS A 211 -6.91 15.21 9.97
CA LYS A 211 -6.87 16.60 10.45
C LYS A 211 -5.82 17.42 9.70
N LYS A 212 -4.60 16.88 9.59
CA LYS A 212 -3.48 17.57 8.93
C LYS A 212 -3.74 17.81 7.44
N LEU A 213 -4.22 16.80 6.71
CA LEU A 213 -4.53 16.88 5.28
C LEU A 213 -5.66 17.87 4.98
N ASN A 214 -6.58 18.06 5.92
CA ASN A 214 -7.63 19.08 5.87
C ASN A 214 -7.20 20.43 6.49
N GLY A 215 -5.91 20.77 6.44
CA GLY A 215 -5.42 22.09 6.87
C GLY A 215 -5.31 22.25 8.38
N ASN A 216 -5.00 21.17 9.10
CA ASN A 216 -4.98 21.10 10.57
C ASN A 216 -6.35 21.46 11.20
N ALA A 217 -7.44 21.04 10.54
CA ALA A 217 -8.81 21.20 11.01
C ALA A 217 -9.10 20.30 12.23
N ASN A 218 -8.72 20.76 13.42
CA ASN A 218 -8.85 20.00 14.67
C ASN A 218 -10.29 19.63 15.06
N GLN A 219 -11.28 20.33 14.50
CA GLN A 219 -12.69 20.03 14.66
C GLN A 219 -13.11 18.75 13.94
N MET A 220 -12.39 18.36 12.87
CA MET A 220 -12.67 17.12 12.14
C MET A 220 -12.03 15.95 12.86
N ALA A 221 -12.55 14.73 12.70
CA ALA A 221 -11.94 13.52 13.22
C ALA A 221 -12.12 12.33 12.27
N ALA A 222 -11.18 11.40 12.30
CA ALA A 222 -11.28 10.15 11.59
C ALA A 222 -10.92 8.99 12.51
N SER A 223 -11.70 7.92 12.52
CA SER A 223 -11.40 6.74 13.33
C SER A 223 -11.84 5.45 12.66
N PHE A 224 -11.24 4.35 13.08
CA PHE A 224 -11.68 3.01 12.70
C PHE A 224 -12.43 2.36 13.84
N ARG A 225 -13.60 1.77 13.53
CA ARG A 225 -14.44 1.06 14.49
C ARG A 225 -14.72 -0.36 14.01
N PRO A 226 -14.36 -1.41 14.78
CA PRO A 226 -14.77 -2.77 14.42
C PRO A 226 -16.29 -2.91 14.52
N GLU A 227 -16.92 -3.61 13.57
CA GLU A 227 -18.36 -3.92 13.61
C GLU A 227 -18.73 -4.68 14.90
N ASN A 228 -17.86 -5.61 15.30
CA ASN A 228 -17.96 -6.37 16.54
C ASN A 228 -16.59 -6.39 17.25
N PRO A 229 -16.44 -5.77 18.44
CA PRO A 229 -15.16 -5.77 19.17
C PRO A 229 -14.63 -7.15 19.56
N GLU A 230 -15.52 -8.13 19.79
CA GLU A 230 -15.16 -9.52 20.11
C GLU A 230 -14.77 -10.31 18.85
N GLU A 231 -15.38 -9.96 17.72
CA GLU A 231 -15.12 -10.54 16.40
C GLU A 231 -14.74 -9.47 15.37
N PRO A 232 -13.60 -8.75 15.55
CA PRO A 232 -13.22 -7.61 14.70
C PRO A 232 -12.94 -7.99 13.25
N TYR A 233 -12.86 -9.29 12.95
CA TYR A 233 -12.76 -9.84 11.61
C TYR A 233 -14.10 -9.89 10.84
N ALA A 234 -15.21 -9.43 11.44
CA ALA A 234 -16.49 -9.28 10.74
C ALA A 234 -16.45 -8.12 9.72
N GLY A 235 -15.87 -7.00 10.14
CA GLY A 235 -15.64 -5.80 9.34
C GLY A 235 -15.12 -4.66 10.22
N VAL A 236 -14.54 -3.66 9.57
CA VAL A 236 -14.05 -2.43 10.21
C VAL A 236 -14.59 -1.24 9.42
N GLU A 237 -15.36 -0.41 10.10
CA GLU A 237 -15.96 0.81 9.56
C GLU A 237 -14.99 2.00 9.74
N MET A 238 -14.98 2.90 8.77
CA MET A 238 -14.36 4.22 8.90
C MET A 238 -15.42 5.25 9.31
N VAL A 239 -15.22 5.89 10.46
CA VAL A 239 -16.09 6.95 10.96
C VAL A 239 -15.42 8.30 10.74
N LEU A 240 -16.11 9.21 10.09
CA LEU A 240 -15.62 10.55 9.75
C LEU A 240 -16.51 11.62 10.36
N ASP A 241 -15.95 12.44 11.24
CA ASP A 241 -16.57 13.65 11.78
C ASP A 241 -16.02 14.86 11.03
N GLN A 242 -16.89 15.65 10.40
CA GLN A 242 -16.52 16.85 9.66
C GLN A 242 -16.46 18.11 10.56
N GLY A 243 -16.65 17.94 11.87
CA GLY A 243 -16.68 19.01 12.89
C GLY A 243 -18.05 19.66 13.08
N TYR A 244 -18.98 19.39 12.16
CA TYR A 244 -20.40 19.75 12.26
C TYR A 244 -21.31 18.52 12.25
N GLY A 245 -20.73 17.32 12.31
CA GLY A 245 -21.46 16.07 12.32
C GLY A 245 -20.68 14.90 11.71
N ILE A 246 -21.09 13.70 12.10
CA ILE A 246 -20.59 12.45 11.53
C ILE A 246 -21.22 12.28 10.15
N MET A 247 -20.39 11.96 9.15
CA MET A 247 -20.83 11.67 7.79
C MET A 247 -20.50 10.25 7.37
N GLU A 248 -21.45 9.63 6.66
CA GLU A 248 -21.16 8.44 5.88
C GLU A 248 -20.20 8.79 4.73
N PRO A 249 -19.22 7.93 4.41
CA PRO A 249 -18.29 8.18 3.32
C PRO A 249 -18.95 8.42 1.95
N SER A 250 -20.14 7.86 1.74
CA SER A 250 -20.97 8.05 0.53
C SER A 250 -21.29 9.53 0.26
N ASN A 251 -21.51 10.32 1.33
CA ASN A 251 -21.95 11.71 1.27
C ASN A 251 -20.80 12.73 1.06
N LEU A 252 -19.55 12.26 1.08
CA LEU A 252 -18.39 13.11 0.83
C LEU A 252 -18.24 13.46 -0.65
N SER A 253 -17.67 14.63 -0.93
CA SER A 253 -17.22 15.02 -2.27
C SER A 253 -16.10 14.09 -2.77
N GLY A 254 -15.86 14.09 -4.09
CA GLY A 254 -14.79 13.28 -4.69
C GLY A 254 -13.39 13.59 -4.11
N GLY A 255 -13.11 14.86 -3.83
CA GLY A 255 -11.86 15.29 -3.21
C GLY A 255 -11.74 14.86 -1.75
N GLU A 256 -12.80 14.99 -0.95
CA GLU A 256 -12.81 14.55 0.45
C GLU A 256 -12.62 13.03 0.57
N LYS A 257 -13.27 12.24 -0.31
CA LYS A 257 -13.08 10.77 -0.39
C LYS A 257 -11.62 10.42 -0.69
N LYS A 258 -10.97 11.19 -1.57
CA LYS A 258 -9.56 11.00 -1.91
C LYS A 258 -8.67 11.38 -0.73
N ILE A 259 -8.92 12.49 -0.03
CA ILE A 259 -8.21 12.87 1.20
C ILE A 259 -8.33 11.80 2.29
N ALA A 260 -9.54 11.26 2.51
CA ALA A 260 -9.74 10.14 3.45
C ALA A 260 -8.93 8.90 3.05
N SER A 261 -8.91 8.55 1.76
CA SER A 261 -8.11 7.44 1.23
C SER A 261 -6.60 7.64 1.47
N ILE A 262 -6.11 8.87 1.28
CA ILE A 262 -4.70 9.25 1.55
C ILE A 262 -4.40 9.14 3.04
N ALA A 263 -5.31 9.58 3.91
CA ALA A 263 -5.14 9.47 5.36
C ALA A 263 -5.03 8.00 5.80
N ILE A 264 -5.90 7.12 5.27
CA ILE A 264 -5.86 5.67 5.53
C ILE A 264 -4.52 5.07 5.08
N ASN A 265 -4.10 5.36 3.85
CA ASN A 265 -2.85 4.81 3.31
C ASN A 265 -1.63 5.34 4.08
N LEU A 266 -1.56 6.65 4.36
CA LEU A 266 -0.48 7.23 5.15
C LEU A 266 -0.43 6.69 6.59
N ALA A 267 -1.58 6.31 7.17
CA ALA A 267 -1.59 5.64 8.47
C ALA A 267 -0.90 4.27 8.37
N ALA A 268 -1.12 3.53 7.29
CA ALA A 268 -0.41 2.27 7.01
C ALA A 268 1.08 2.50 6.73
N VAL A 269 1.44 3.53 5.95
CA VAL A 269 2.83 3.96 5.71
C VAL A 269 3.56 4.18 7.04
N ARG A 270 2.94 4.89 8.00
CA ARG A 270 3.52 5.12 9.32
C ARG A 270 3.65 3.85 10.15
N VAL A 271 2.62 2.99 10.12
CA VAL A 271 2.59 1.74 10.89
C VAL A 271 3.63 0.74 10.40
N LEU A 272 3.85 0.68 9.09
CA LEU A 272 4.84 -0.18 8.46
C LEU A 272 6.22 0.47 8.36
N GLN A 273 6.33 1.77 8.70
CA GLN A 273 7.55 2.56 8.55
C GLN A 273 8.07 2.55 7.10
N CYS A 274 7.17 2.64 6.12
CA CYS A 274 7.55 2.59 4.72
C CYS A 274 8.51 3.76 4.39
N PRO A 275 9.61 3.48 3.66
CA PRO A 275 10.63 4.50 3.35
C PRO A 275 10.16 5.50 2.30
N PHE A 276 9.26 5.08 1.41
CA PHE A 276 8.65 5.95 0.42
C PHE A 276 7.21 5.52 0.08
N VAL A 277 6.44 6.44 -0.50
CA VAL A 277 5.11 6.17 -1.07
C VAL A 277 4.94 6.85 -2.42
N ILE A 278 4.31 6.15 -3.37
CA ILE A 278 4.02 6.63 -4.72
C ILE A 278 2.51 6.61 -4.95
N TYR A 279 1.91 7.79 -5.12
CA TYR A 279 0.48 7.91 -5.39
C TYR A 279 0.22 8.24 -6.85
N ASP A 280 -0.49 7.36 -7.56
CA ASP A 280 -0.95 7.65 -8.92
C ASP A 280 -2.27 8.44 -8.96
N ASN A 281 -2.42 9.34 -9.93
CA ASN A 281 -3.59 10.22 -10.11
C ASN A 281 -4.09 10.82 -8.78
N PHE A 282 -3.13 11.36 -8.02
CA PHE A 282 -3.29 11.73 -6.62
C PHE A 282 -4.27 12.89 -6.41
N ASP A 283 -4.18 13.91 -7.25
CA ASP A 283 -4.89 15.18 -7.15
C ASP A 283 -6.21 15.20 -7.94
N GLU A 284 -6.66 14.04 -8.42
CA GLU A 284 -7.93 13.92 -9.10
C GLU A 284 -9.10 14.32 -8.16
N ASN A 285 -9.97 15.22 -8.64
CA ASN A 285 -11.08 15.81 -7.89
C ASN A 285 -10.69 16.76 -6.73
N PHE A 286 -9.42 17.12 -6.58
CA PHE A 286 -9.02 18.14 -5.60
C PHE A 286 -9.45 19.54 -6.03
N SER A 287 -9.88 20.35 -5.07
CA SER A 287 -9.94 21.80 -5.25
C SER A 287 -8.54 22.42 -5.08
N ARG A 288 -8.41 23.71 -5.36
CA ARG A 288 -7.16 24.44 -5.11
C ARG A 288 -6.80 24.45 -3.62
N GLU A 289 -7.80 24.58 -2.75
CA GLU A 289 -7.65 24.54 -1.30
C GLU A 289 -7.15 23.18 -0.83
N SER A 290 -7.75 22.08 -1.35
CA SER A 290 -7.26 20.73 -1.08
C SER A 290 -5.82 20.54 -1.55
N CYS A 291 -5.45 21.08 -2.72
CA CYS A 291 -4.08 21.01 -3.19
C CYS A 291 -3.11 21.70 -2.23
N ASN A 292 -3.48 22.88 -1.73
CA ASN A 292 -2.66 23.65 -0.79
C ASN A 292 -2.54 22.94 0.56
N SER A 293 -3.64 22.50 1.15
CA SER A 293 -3.64 21.86 2.48
C SER A 293 -2.87 20.54 2.48
N VAL A 294 -3.10 19.71 1.46
CA VAL A 294 -2.41 18.43 1.30
C VAL A 294 -0.93 18.63 0.96
N GLY A 295 -0.60 19.62 0.12
CA GLY A 295 0.79 19.97 -0.18
C GLY A 295 1.58 20.42 1.04
N ILE A 296 0.99 21.28 1.89
CA ILE A 296 1.58 21.67 3.18
C ILE A 296 1.80 20.44 4.07
N ALA A 297 0.76 19.61 4.21
CA ALA A 297 0.84 18.38 5.00
C ALA A 297 1.98 17.46 4.53
N PHE A 298 2.12 17.26 3.22
CA PHE A 298 3.16 16.42 2.64
C PHE A 298 4.57 16.97 2.93
N ARG A 299 4.77 18.28 2.75
CA ARG A 299 6.05 18.92 3.10
C ARG A 299 6.42 18.74 4.57
N GLU A 300 5.45 18.88 5.48
CA GLU A 300 5.68 18.65 6.91
C GLU A 300 5.99 17.18 7.23
N LEU A 301 5.31 16.25 6.56
CA LEU A 301 5.53 14.81 6.74
C LEU A 301 6.93 14.38 6.31
N VAL A 302 7.41 14.86 5.16
CA VAL A 302 8.75 14.53 4.67
C VAL A 302 9.85 15.26 5.46
N ALA A 303 9.58 16.45 5.99
CA ALA A 303 10.56 17.20 6.79
C ALA A 303 10.74 16.62 8.22
N SER A 304 9.69 16.00 8.77
CA SER A 304 9.68 15.49 10.15
C SER A 304 9.98 14.00 10.27
N GLY A 305 10.13 13.28 9.15
CA GLY A 305 10.18 11.82 9.15
C GLY A 305 11.11 11.21 8.11
N ASN A 306 11.28 9.91 8.24
CA ASN A 306 11.97 9.08 7.25
C ASN A 306 11.01 8.62 6.14
N LEU A 307 10.43 9.58 5.40
CA LEU A 307 9.51 9.30 4.31
C LEU A 307 9.82 10.15 3.07
N GLN A 308 9.96 9.50 1.92
CA GLN A 308 9.88 10.13 0.60
C GLN A 308 8.45 10.00 0.04
N ILE A 309 7.95 11.04 -0.63
CA ILE A 309 6.65 11.02 -1.30
C ILE A 309 6.84 11.35 -2.76
N ILE A 310 6.26 10.53 -3.64
CA ILE A 310 6.19 10.76 -5.09
C ILE A 310 4.71 10.80 -5.46
N ALA A 311 4.22 11.93 -5.95
CA ALA A 311 2.81 12.08 -6.33
C ALA A 311 2.70 12.31 -7.83
N VAL A 312 2.02 11.39 -8.53
CA VAL A 312 1.61 11.62 -9.91
C VAL A 312 0.41 12.57 -9.90
N CYS A 313 0.56 13.73 -10.52
CA CYS A 313 -0.43 14.80 -10.46
C CYS A 313 -0.62 15.48 -11.82
N LYS A 314 -1.78 16.11 -12.00
CA LYS A 314 -2.15 16.85 -13.22
C LYS A 314 -2.29 18.35 -13.00
N GLN A 315 -2.74 18.76 -11.81
CA GLN A 315 -3.03 20.14 -11.47
C GLN A 315 -1.77 20.90 -11.11
N ASP A 316 -1.57 22.06 -11.74
CA ASP A 316 -0.43 22.94 -11.44
C ASP A 316 -0.42 23.42 -9.99
N ALA A 317 -1.61 23.58 -9.38
CA ALA A 317 -1.73 23.91 -7.95
C ALA A 317 -1.06 22.88 -7.03
N MET A 318 -1.05 21.59 -7.41
CA MET A 318 -0.36 20.52 -6.70
C MET A 318 1.13 20.44 -7.09
N LYS A 319 1.45 20.57 -8.38
CA LYS A 319 2.85 20.60 -8.86
C LYS A 319 3.68 21.65 -8.12
N ASN A 320 3.11 22.83 -7.93
CA ASN A 320 3.76 23.94 -7.23
C ASN A 320 3.93 23.72 -5.72
N GLN A 321 3.38 22.64 -5.15
CA GLN A 321 3.59 22.29 -3.74
C GLN A 321 4.87 21.50 -3.52
N ALA A 322 5.38 20.81 -4.54
CA ALA A 322 6.58 19.99 -4.43
C ALA A 322 7.82 20.83 -4.76
N PRO A 323 8.92 20.68 -3.99
CA PRO A 323 10.20 21.30 -4.33
C PRO A 323 10.80 20.73 -5.63
N HIS A 324 10.42 19.51 -6.00
CA HIS A 324 10.92 18.81 -7.18
C HIS A 324 9.75 18.29 -8.02
N THR A 325 9.76 18.66 -9.29
CA THR A 325 8.75 18.25 -10.27
C THR A 325 9.48 17.65 -11.47
N PHE A 326 9.12 16.42 -11.80
CA PHE A 326 9.55 15.79 -13.05
C PHE A 326 8.38 15.84 -14.03
N GLU A 327 8.66 16.23 -15.27
CA GLU A 327 7.67 16.24 -16.35
C GLU A 327 8.02 15.14 -17.35
N MET A 328 7.18 14.11 -17.42
CA MET A 328 7.27 13.06 -18.42
C MET A 328 6.75 13.58 -19.75
N THR A 329 7.60 13.49 -20.77
CA THR A 329 7.23 13.69 -22.17
C THR A 329 6.54 12.46 -22.74
N LEU A 330 5.89 12.62 -23.89
CA LEU A 330 5.42 11.45 -24.64
C LEU A 330 6.63 10.57 -25.00
N PRO A 331 6.49 9.24 -24.93
CA PRO A 331 7.50 8.35 -25.50
C PRO A 331 7.67 8.70 -26.98
N GLU A 332 8.92 8.88 -27.43
CA GLU A 332 9.19 9.11 -28.84
C GLU A 332 8.88 7.82 -29.61
N ASP A 333 8.15 7.96 -30.72
CA ASP A 333 8.01 6.87 -31.69
C ASP A 333 9.33 6.77 -32.46
N ASP A 334 10.02 5.64 -32.34
CA ASP A 334 11.13 5.26 -33.24
C ASP A 334 10.65 5.17 -34.70
#